data_AF-A0A2P8QCA2-F1
#
_entry.id   AF-A0A2P8QCA2-F1
#
_cell.length_a   1.000
_cell.length_b   1.000
_cell.length_c   1.000
_cell.angle_alpha   90.00
_cell.angle_beta   90.00
_cell.angle_gamma   90.00
#
_symmetry.space_group_name_H-M   'P 1'
#
loop_
_entity.id
_entity.type
_entity.pdbx_description
1 polymer ?
#
loop_
_entity_poly.entity_id
_entity_poly.type
_entity_poly.pdbx_seq_one_letter_code
_entity_poly.pdbx_strand_id
1 'polypeptide(L)'
;MTDRITTGIPPLRGWRKSSYSNSEGGSCLEVLDGHPAGVPVRDSKTPHGSALIFSPEGWSHFLAAIRRADLRIAPTSRPITHLNQ
;
A
#
# COMPACT_ATOMS: atom_id res chain seq x y z
N MET A 1 2.48 15.79 14.48
CA MET A 1 2.16 14.94 13.30
C MET A 1 2.91 13.64 13.50
N THR A 2 2.29 12.70 14.23
CA THR A 2 3.01 11.54 14.78
C THR A 2 2.83 10.37 13.83
N ASP A 3 3.89 10.07 13.09
CA ASP A 3 3.97 8.91 12.21
C ASP A 3 4.07 7.64 13.06
N ARG A 4 3.12 6.71 12.91
CA ARG A 4 3.11 5.43 13.66
C ARG A 4 4.08 4.44 13.01
N ILE A 5 5.38 4.69 13.09
CA ILE A 5 6.39 3.67 12.78
C ILE A 5 6.37 2.64 13.91
N THR A 6 5.71 1.51 13.66
CA THR A 6 5.48 0.47 14.65
C THR A 6 6.70 -0.44 14.75
N THR A 7 7.72 0.00 15.47
CA THR A 7 8.81 -0.87 15.95
C THR A 7 8.26 -1.71 17.11
N GLY A 8 7.78 -2.93 16.84
CA GLY A 8 7.33 -3.84 17.91
C GLY A 8 6.20 -4.82 17.58
N ILE A 9 5.76 -4.96 16.33
CA ILE A 9 4.77 -5.99 15.99
C ILE A 9 5.48 -7.36 16.05
N PRO A 10 5.01 -8.34 16.85
CA PRO A 10 5.53 -9.70 16.80
C PRO A 10 5.49 -10.21 15.34
N PRO A 11 6.41 -11.09 14.92
CA PRO A 11 6.51 -11.46 13.50
C PRO A 11 5.17 -11.99 13.02
N LEU A 12 4.45 -11.16 12.27
CA LEU A 12 3.18 -11.54 11.67
C LEU A 12 3.48 -12.73 10.75
N ARG A 13 2.84 -13.86 11.02
CA ARG A 13 3.03 -15.11 10.27
C ARG A 13 1.96 -15.20 9.19
N GLY A 14 2.28 -15.85 8.07
CA GLY A 14 1.31 -16.06 6.98
C GLY A 14 1.36 -15.04 5.84
N TRP A 15 2.44 -14.26 5.72
CA TRP A 15 2.65 -13.41 4.55
C TRP A 15 2.66 -14.24 3.26
N ARG A 16 1.82 -13.85 2.30
CA ARG A 16 1.76 -14.43 0.97
C ARG A 16 2.51 -13.53 -0.01
N LYS A 17 3.55 -14.09 -0.61
CA LYS A 17 4.34 -13.41 -1.65
C LYS A 17 3.58 -13.38 -2.97
N SER A 18 3.67 -12.27 -3.70
CA SER A 18 3.15 -12.19 -5.08
C SER A 18 3.89 -13.16 -6.01
N SER A 19 3.17 -13.80 -6.94
CA SER A 19 3.77 -14.64 -7.99
C SER A 19 4.62 -13.85 -8.98
N TYR A 20 4.47 -12.52 -9.01
CA TYR A 20 5.27 -11.61 -9.82
C TYR A 20 6.58 -11.18 -9.13
N SER A 21 6.83 -11.62 -7.90
CA SER A 21 8.05 -11.36 -7.15
C SER A 21 9.15 -12.35 -7.56
N ASN A 22 9.76 -12.18 -8.74
CA ASN A 22 10.92 -12.96 -9.17
C ASN A 22 12.26 -12.25 -8.88
N SER A 23 13.37 -12.96 -9.04
CA SER A 23 14.73 -12.45 -8.80
C SER A 23 15.24 -11.46 -9.87
N GLU A 24 14.56 -11.35 -11.01
CA GLU A 24 15.07 -10.63 -12.20
C GLU A 24 14.36 -9.30 -12.47
N GLY A 25 13.22 -8.98 -11.83
CA GLY A 25 12.36 -7.91 -12.34
C GLY A 25 11.46 -7.23 -11.31
N GLY A 26 12.04 -6.45 -10.41
CA GLY A 26 11.45 -5.16 -10.03
C GLY A 26 10.63 -5.08 -8.74
N SER A 27 9.56 -5.85 -8.55
CA SER A 27 8.57 -5.52 -7.50
C SER A 27 8.20 -6.71 -6.64
N CYS A 28 8.87 -6.83 -5.48
CA CYS A 28 8.60 -7.88 -4.51
C CYS A 28 7.60 -7.40 -3.45
N LEU A 29 6.34 -7.78 -3.58
CA LEU A 29 5.30 -7.47 -2.59
C LEU A 29 4.83 -8.72 -1.85
N GLU A 30 4.51 -8.52 -0.58
CA GLU A 30 3.86 -9.49 0.31
C GLU A 30 2.59 -8.88 0.90
N VAL A 31 1.54 -9.70 1.01
CA VAL A 31 0.25 -9.33 1.62
C VAL A 31 -0.04 -10.30 2.75
N LEU A 32 -0.63 -9.81 3.84
CA LEU A 32 -1.12 -10.65 4.93
C LEU A 32 -2.64 -10.73 4.88
N ASP A 33 -3.16 -11.90 4.53
CA ASP A 33 -4.59 -12.16 4.48
C ASP A 33 -5.15 -12.36 5.91
N GLY A 34 -6.37 -11.90 6.16
CA GLY A 34 -7.09 -12.16 7.42
C GLY A 34 -6.59 -11.38 8.66
N HIS A 35 -5.78 -10.33 8.49
CA HIS A 35 -5.32 -9.53 9.63
C HIS A 35 -6.49 -8.70 10.22
N PRO A 36 -6.70 -8.68 11.56
CA PRO A 36 -7.87 -8.02 12.17
C PRO A 36 -8.02 -6.53 11.88
N ALA A 37 -6.90 -5.80 11.72
CA ALA A 37 -6.90 -4.37 11.44
C ALA A 37 -7.01 -4.00 9.94
N GLY A 38 -7.09 -4.98 9.02
CA GLY A 38 -7.19 -4.70 7.58
C GLY A 38 -6.31 -5.59 6.72
N VAL A 39 -5.76 -5.02 5.64
CA VAL A 39 -4.90 -5.71 4.68
C VAL A 39 -3.49 -5.11 4.72
N PRO A 40 -2.56 -5.70 5.49
CA PRO A 40 -1.16 -5.31 5.48
C PRO A 40 -0.49 -5.66 4.15
N VAL A 41 0.26 -4.72 3.60
CA VAL A 41 1.09 -4.86 2.40
C VAL A 41 2.49 -4.34 2.71
N ARG A 42 3.52 -5.13 2.38
CA ARG A 42 4.92 -4.74 2.57
C ARG A 42 5.80 -5.12 1.39
N ASP A 43 6.98 -4.53 1.38
CA ASP A 43 8.07 -4.91 0.49
C ASP A 43 8.75 -6.19 0.99
N SER A 44 8.89 -7.20 0.12
CA SER A 44 9.49 -8.49 0.51
C SER A 44 11.02 -8.43 0.64
N LYS A 45 11.69 -7.40 0.10
CA LYS A 45 13.15 -7.21 0.24
C LYS A 45 13.48 -6.58 1.59
N THR A 46 12.52 -5.89 2.20
CA THR A 46 12.64 -5.29 3.54
C THR A 46 11.62 -5.92 4.51
N PRO A 47 11.69 -7.23 4.80
CA PRO A 47 10.66 -7.93 5.59
C PRO A 47 10.55 -7.45 7.04
N HIS A 48 11.58 -6.78 7.56
CA HIS A 48 11.59 -6.14 8.88
C HIS A 48 11.21 -4.66 8.84
N GLY A 49 10.93 -4.11 7.66
CA GLY A 49 10.46 -2.74 7.48
C GLY A 49 8.98 -2.58 7.81
N SER A 50 8.47 -1.35 7.65
CA SER A 50 7.07 -1.03 7.87
C SER A 50 6.16 -1.68 6.80
N ALA A 51 4.92 -1.98 7.21
CA ALA A 51 3.85 -2.39 6.32
C ALA A 51 2.79 -1.30 6.26
N LEU A 52 2.21 -1.09 5.07
CA LEU A 52 1.01 -0.27 4.90
C LEU A 52 -0.21 -1.12 5.24
N ILE A 53 -1.12 -0.62 6.08
CA ILE A 53 -2.36 -1.32 6.41
C ILE A 53 -3.51 -0.61 5.72
N PHE A 54 -4.12 -1.27 4.74
CA PHE A 54 -5.32 -0.79 4.06
C PHE A 54 -6.57 -1.23 4.82
N SER A 55 -7.62 -0.40 4.85
CA SER A 55 -8.93 -0.90 5.23
C SER A 55 -9.42 -1.95 4.22
N PRO A 56 -10.27 -2.92 4.61
CA PRO A 56 -10.79 -3.91 3.67
C PRO A 56 -11.49 -3.29 2.45
N GLU A 57 -12.25 -2.23 2.68
CA GLU A 57 -12.94 -1.48 1.62
C GLU A 57 -11.94 -0.75 0.70
N GLY A 58 -10.96 -0.04 1.28
CA GLY A 58 -9.93 0.67 0.53
C GLY A 58 -9.10 -0.27 -0.34
N TRP A 59 -8.76 -1.46 0.18
CA TRP A 59 -8.08 -2.51 -0.59
C TRP A 59 -8.93 -3.01 -1.76
N SER A 60 -10.22 -3.24 -1.52
CA SER A 60 -11.16 -3.69 -2.56
C SER A 60 -11.31 -2.66 -3.68
N HIS A 61 -11.45 -1.37 -3.32
CA HIS A 61 -11.50 -0.26 -4.28
C HIS A 61 -10.19 -0.13 -5.05
N PHE A 62 -9.05 -0.21 -4.38
CA PHE A 62 -7.74 -0.17 -5.03
C PHE A 62 -7.58 -1.28 -6.09
N LEU A 63 -7.93 -2.52 -5.76
CA LEU A 63 -7.86 -3.63 -6.72
C LEU A 63 -8.87 -3.48 -7.86
N ALA A 64 -10.08 -3.01 -7.58
CA ALA A 64 -11.06 -2.72 -8.61
C ALA A 64 -10.55 -1.65 -9.58
N ALA A 65 -9.86 -0.64 -9.05
CA ALA A 65 -9.31 0.45 -9.82
C ALA A 65 -8.17 -0.02 -10.76
N ILE A 66 -7.25 -0.85 -10.24
CA ILE A 66 -6.20 -1.48 -11.06
C ILE A 66 -6.81 -2.28 -12.20
N ARG A 67 -7.81 -3.13 -11.92
CA ARG A 67 -8.44 -3.98 -12.94
C ARG A 67 -9.10 -3.17 -14.05
N ARG A 68 -9.59 -1.97 -13.74
CA ARG A 68 -10.21 -1.05 -14.70
C ARG A 68 -9.21 -0.11 -15.37
N ALA A 69 -7.93 -0.17 -14.98
CA ALA A 69 -6.89 0.77 -15.37
C ALA A 69 -7.29 2.24 -15.10
N ASP A 70 -8.03 2.50 -14.02
CA ASP A 70 -8.57 3.82 -13.69
C ASP A 70 -7.86 4.51 -12.51
N LEU A 71 -6.77 3.92 -12.02
CA LEU A 71 -5.87 4.57 -11.06
C LEU A 71 -5.22 5.79 -11.72
N ARG A 72 -5.90 6.92 -11.60
CA ARG A 72 -5.40 8.23 -11.99
C ARG A 72 -4.71 8.83 -10.78
N ILE A 73 -3.42 9.07 -10.88
CA ILE A 73 -2.78 10.07 -10.03
C ILE A 73 -3.41 11.39 -10.46
N ALA A 74 -4.33 11.93 -9.66
CA ALA A 74 -4.91 13.23 -9.94
C ALA A 74 -3.75 14.24 -10.03
N PRO A 75 -3.60 15.01 -11.13
CA PRO A 75 -2.69 16.13 -11.11
C PRO A 75 -3.19 17.05 -10.00
N THR A 76 -2.34 17.34 -9.01
CA THR A 76 -2.62 18.26 -7.91
C THR A 76 -2.86 19.67 -8.46
N SER A 77 -4.07 19.88 -8.97
CA SER A 77 -4.49 21.13 -9.58
C SER A 77 -5.27 21.89 -8.51
N ARG A 78 -4.56 22.58 -7.63
CA ARG A 78 -5.09 23.83 -7.09
C ARG A 78 -4.64 24.93 -8.04
N PRO A 79 -5.43 25.32 -9.05
CA PRO A 79 -5.20 26.62 -9.65
C PRO A 79 -5.40 27.65 -8.54
N ILE A 80 -4.32 28.30 -8.12
CA ILE A 80 -4.43 29.55 -7.35
C ILE A 80 -5.04 30.53 -8.34
N THR A 81 -6.36 30.69 -8.29
CA THR A 81 -6.99 31.82 -8.98
C THR A 81 -6.45 33.07 -8.31
N HIS A 82 -5.72 33.83 -9.12
CA HIS A 82 -5.16 35.14 -8.87
C HIS A 82 -6.16 36.04 -8.12
N LEU A 83 -5.93 36.27 -6.82
CA LEU A 83 -6.54 37.38 -6.08
C LEU A 83 -5.58 38.57 -6.21
N ASN A 84 -5.74 39.34 -7.28
CA ASN A 84 -5.32 40.73 -7.24
C ASN A 84 -6.50 41.59 -7.69
N GLN A 85 -7.03 42.31 -6.71
CA GLN A 85 -7.78 43.54 -6.93
C GLN A 85 -6.87 44.58 -7.58
#